data_AF-A0A7W7I1K7-F1
#
_entry.id   AF-A0A7W7I1K7-F1
#
_cell.length_a   1.000
_cell.length_b   1.000
_cell.length_c   1.000
_cell.angle_alpha   90.00
_cell.angle_beta   90.00
_cell.angle_gamma   90.00
#
_symmetry.space_group_name_H-M   'P 1'
#
loop_
_entity.id
_entity.type
_entity.pdbx_description
1 polymer ?
#
loop_
_entity_poly.entity_id
_entity_poly.type
_entity_poly.pdbx_seq_one_letter_code
_entity_poly.pdbx_strand_id
1 'polypeptide(L)'
;MIRENFREYLDQLLREGYSVRHDAHLSDPDLIDPGGSPVETWRQDYPYGERLDRDVYEEQKYQLQIELLKFQYWALDTATKHVIVCEGRDAAGKGGTIKRFMEHLNPRAARVVALTKRARINAMRFFLDQFDYEGKDTAVVFPADPLLVQRGRDSIKD
;
A
#
# COMPACT_ATOMS: atom_id res chain seq x y z
N MET A 1 43.39 21.82 3.69
CA MET A 1 42.21 22.63 3.33
C MET A 1 41.85 22.27 1.90
N ILE A 2 41.14 21.15 1.71
CA ILE A 2 40.76 20.66 0.39
C ILE A 2 39.47 21.41 0.03
N ARG A 3 39.58 22.41 -0.85
CA ARG A 3 38.43 22.91 -1.61
C ARG A 3 38.18 21.91 -2.71
N GLU A 4 37.34 20.91 -2.45
CA GLU A 4 36.68 20.20 -3.54
C GLU A 4 35.99 21.25 -4.42
N ASN A 5 36.18 21.12 -5.73
CA ASN A 5 35.68 22.07 -6.69
C ASN A 5 34.15 21.99 -6.62
N PHE A 6 33.48 23.07 -6.22
CA PHE A 6 32.01 23.12 -6.04
C PHE A 6 31.23 22.56 -7.25
N ARG A 7 31.84 22.64 -8.43
CA ARG A 7 31.34 22.06 -9.68
C ARG A 7 31.36 20.53 -9.71
N GLU A 8 32.42 19.90 -9.19
CA GLU A 8 32.51 18.43 -9.08
C GLU A 8 31.52 17.89 -8.04
N TYR A 9 31.30 18.64 -6.95
CA TYR A 9 30.28 18.34 -5.94
C TYR A 9 28.85 18.45 -6.51
N LEU A 10 28.56 19.50 -7.29
CA LEU A 10 27.28 19.63 -7.99
C LEU A 10 27.06 18.57 -9.08
N ASP A 11 28.10 18.21 -9.83
CA ASP A 11 28.03 17.12 -10.83
C ASP A 11 27.90 15.75 -10.17
N GLN A 12 28.37 15.57 -8.93
CA GLN A 12 28.15 14.38 -8.13
C GLN A 12 26.70 14.32 -7.63
N LEU A 13 26.19 15.41 -7.04
CA LEU A 13 24.80 15.54 -6.60
C LEU A 13 23.78 15.33 -7.74
N LEU A 14 24.03 15.92 -8.92
CA LEU A 14 23.23 15.71 -10.13
C LEU A 14 23.31 14.26 -10.65
N ARG A 15 24.43 13.55 -10.43
CA ARG A 15 24.60 12.13 -10.78
C ARG A 15 23.96 11.18 -9.77
N GLU A 16 23.96 11.53 -8.49
CA GLU A 16 23.41 10.71 -7.41
C GLU A 16 21.87 10.71 -7.39
N GLY A 17 21.23 11.73 -7.95
CA GLY A 17 19.79 11.76 -8.13
C GLY A 17 19.03 11.88 -6.81
N TYR A 18 17.82 11.33 -6.75
CA TYR A 18 17.05 11.29 -5.50
C TYR A 18 17.61 10.22 -4.56
N SER A 19 17.74 10.55 -3.28
CA SER A 19 18.19 9.61 -2.24
C SER A 19 17.15 9.44 -1.14
N VAL A 20 17.26 8.37 -0.36
CA VAL A 20 16.33 8.06 0.73
C VAL A 20 17.10 8.06 2.05
N ARG A 21 16.68 8.89 3.00
CA ARG A 21 17.27 8.97 4.33
C ARG A 21 16.38 8.24 5.33
N HIS A 22 16.98 7.34 6.11
CA HIS A 22 16.34 6.70 7.24
C HIS A 22 16.87 7.31 8.54
N ASP A 23 16.00 7.86 9.37
CA ASP A 23 16.38 8.29 10.70
C ASP A 23 16.43 7.06 11.61
N ALA A 24 17.32 7.09 12.60
CA ALA A 24 17.54 5.98 13.53
C ALA A 24 16.32 5.59 14.39
N HIS A 25 15.18 6.28 14.25
CA HIS A 25 13.98 6.10 15.05
C HIS A 25 12.75 5.89 14.17
N LEU A 26 12.45 4.68 13.67
CA LEU A 26 11.12 4.23 13.18
C LEU A 26 10.28 5.25 12.33
N SER A 27 10.90 6.29 11.76
CA SER A 27 10.25 7.36 11.03
C SER A 27 10.14 6.91 9.58
N ASP A 28 9.10 7.39 8.91
CA ASP A 28 8.99 7.17 7.49
C ASP A 28 10.20 7.84 6.81
N PRO A 29 10.86 7.15 5.87
CA PRO A 29 12.04 7.67 5.21
C PRO A 29 11.75 8.97 4.47
N ASP A 30 12.65 9.95 4.60
CA ASP A 30 12.59 11.18 3.82
C ASP A 30 13.22 10.95 2.43
N LEU A 31 12.48 11.33 1.39
CA LEU A 31 13.01 11.44 0.03
C LEU A 31 13.77 12.76 -0.07
N ILE A 32 15.03 12.71 -0.44
CA ILE A 32 15.91 13.88 -0.57
C ILE A 32 16.16 14.15 -2.05
N ASP A 33 16.00 15.40 -2.48
CA ASP A 33 16.27 15.83 -3.85
C ASP A 33 17.77 15.94 -4.14
N PRO A 34 18.18 16.06 -5.42
CA PRO A 34 19.59 16.28 -5.79
C PRO A 34 20.20 17.57 -5.22
N GLY A 35 19.40 18.48 -4.66
CA GLY A 35 19.88 19.66 -3.95
C GLY A 35 20.11 19.42 -2.45
N GLY A 36 19.87 18.21 -1.95
CA GLY A 36 19.97 17.86 -0.53
C GLY A 36 18.76 18.25 0.31
N SER A 37 17.67 18.73 -0.31
CA SER A 37 16.46 19.16 0.40
C SER A 37 15.42 18.03 0.47
N PRO A 38 14.66 17.90 1.57
CA PRO A 38 13.55 16.95 1.64
C PRO A 38 12.46 17.29 0.60
N VAL A 39 12.06 16.29 -0.17
CA VAL A 39 10.94 16.40 -1.10
C VAL A 39 9.63 16.33 -0.31
N GLU A 40 8.94 17.47 -0.21
CA GLU A 40 7.66 17.57 0.48
C GLU A 40 6.48 17.18 -0.41
N THR A 41 6.51 15.96 -0.97
CA THR A 41 5.42 15.44 -1.84
C THR A 41 4.06 15.46 -1.14
N TRP A 42 4.05 15.30 0.18
CA TRP A 42 2.86 15.32 1.02
C TRP A 42 2.15 16.67 1.06
N ARG A 43 2.76 17.78 0.61
CA ARG A 43 2.12 19.11 0.58
C ARG A 43 1.27 19.34 -0.66
N GLN A 44 1.39 18.51 -1.70
CA GLN A 44 0.56 18.64 -2.90
C GLN A 44 -0.90 18.37 -2.55
N ASP A 45 -1.75 19.38 -2.69
CA ASP A 45 -3.20 19.33 -2.40
C ASP A 45 -3.56 18.86 -0.97
N TYR A 46 -2.66 19.06 -0.01
CA TYR A 46 -2.86 18.64 1.38
C TYR A 46 -3.47 19.77 2.22
N PRO A 47 -4.56 19.52 2.97
CA PRO A 47 -5.32 20.57 3.64
C PRO A 47 -4.65 21.13 4.91
N TYR A 48 -3.57 20.50 5.38
CA TYR A 48 -2.87 20.89 6.61
C TYR A 48 -1.49 21.48 6.29
N GLY A 49 -1.10 22.51 7.04
CA GLY A 49 0.20 23.18 6.86
C GLY A 49 1.39 22.36 7.38
N GLU A 50 1.14 21.39 8.27
CA GLU A 50 2.15 20.59 8.95
C GLU A 50 1.71 19.12 9.02
N ARG A 51 2.69 18.22 9.15
CA ARG A 51 2.43 16.79 9.41
C ARG A 51 1.92 16.62 10.84
N LEU A 52 1.18 15.54 11.08
CA LEU A 52 0.76 15.17 12.43
C LEU A 52 1.99 14.92 13.32
N ASP A 53 2.00 15.53 14.50
CA ASP A 53 3.05 15.29 15.48
C ASP A 53 3.15 13.80 15.83
N ARG A 54 4.37 13.32 16.03
CA ARG A 54 4.64 11.90 16.18
C ARG A 54 4.04 11.31 17.44
N ASP A 55 4.10 12.02 18.56
CA ASP A 55 3.60 11.50 19.83
C ASP A 55 2.08 11.40 19.78
N VAL A 56 1.43 12.40 19.18
CA VAL A 56 -0.01 12.38 18.91
C VAL A 56 -0.40 11.23 17.97
N TYR A 57 0.36 11.02 16.90
CA TYR A 57 0.14 9.91 15.98
C TYR A 57 0.24 8.55 16.68
N GLU A 58 1.29 8.32 17.47
CA GLU A 58 1.51 7.04 18.15
C GLU A 58 0.40 6.75 19.18
N GLU A 59 -0.03 7.77 19.94
CA GLU A 59 -1.15 7.63 20.87
C GLU A 59 -2.46 7.29 20.15
N GLN A 60 -2.82 8.04 19.10
CA GLN A 60 -4.05 7.78 18.35
C GLN A 60 -4.03 6.43 17.63
N LYS A 61 -2.90 6.06 17.04
CA LYS A 61 -2.70 4.76 16.39
C LYS A 61 -2.95 3.63 17.38
N TYR A 62 -2.39 3.73 18.59
CA TYR A 62 -2.59 2.72 19.62
C TYR A 62 -4.07 2.54 19.99
N GLN A 63 -4.80 3.64 20.21
CA GLN A 63 -6.24 3.58 20.50
C GLN A 63 -7.04 2.95 19.36
N LEU A 64 -6.75 3.33 18.10
CA LEU A 64 -7.40 2.74 16.93
C LEU A 64 -7.08 1.25 16.77
N GLN A 65 -5.87 0.81 17.12
CA GLN A 65 -5.49 -0.60 17.10
C GLN A 65 -6.26 -1.43 18.14
N ILE A 66 -6.59 -0.85 19.31
CA ILE A 66 -7.48 -1.49 20.29
C ILE A 66 -8.88 -1.68 19.71
N GLU A 67 -9.43 -0.65 19.07
CA GLU A 67 -10.75 -0.74 18.41
C GLU A 67 -10.76 -1.75 17.26
N LEU A 68 -9.66 -1.84 16.51
CA LEU A 68 -9.45 -2.85 15.47
C LEU A 68 -9.52 -4.27 16.01
N LEU A 69 -8.96 -4.51 17.20
CA LEU A 69 -9.03 -5.81 17.85
C LEU A 69 -10.47 -6.13 18.29
N LYS A 70 -11.19 -5.17 18.86
CA LYS A 70 -12.62 -5.33 19.19
C LYS A 70 -13.45 -5.64 17.94
N PHE A 71 -13.19 -4.94 16.84
CA PHE A 71 -13.82 -5.19 15.55
C PHE A 71 -13.53 -6.61 15.04
N GLN A 72 -12.30 -7.11 15.18
CA GLN A 72 -11.95 -8.48 14.82
C GLN A 72 -12.75 -9.51 15.64
N TYR A 73 -12.85 -9.33 16.97
CA TYR A 73 -13.65 -10.22 17.82
C TYR A 73 -15.13 -10.21 17.43
N TRP A 74 -15.70 -9.02 17.27
CA TRP A 74 -17.08 -8.88 16.83
C TRP A 74 -17.35 -9.54 15.46
N ALA A 75 -16.41 -9.42 14.51
CA ALA A 75 -16.55 -10.05 13.21
C ALA A 75 -16.57 -11.58 13.29
N LEU A 76 -15.79 -12.17 14.21
CA LEU A 76 -15.79 -13.60 14.49
C LEU A 76 -17.11 -14.05 15.13
N ASP A 77 -17.58 -13.33 16.16
CA ASP A 77 -18.81 -13.66 16.89
C ASP A 77 -20.06 -13.58 16.00
N THR A 78 -20.07 -12.64 15.05
CA THR A 78 -21.18 -12.45 14.11
C THR A 78 -21.03 -13.25 12.82
N ALA A 79 -19.94 -14.01 12.66
CA ALA A 79 -19.57 -14.70 11.43
C ALA A 79 -19.58 -13.80 10.16
N THR A 80 -19.30 -12.51 10.34
CA THR A 80 -19.27 -11.53 9.25
C THR A 80 -17.90 -11.51 8.55
N LYS A 81 -17.92 -11.33 7.23
CA LYS A 81 -16.71 -11.31 6.39
C LYS A 81 -16.48 -9.91 5.85
N HIS A 82 -15.27 -9.38 6.06
CA HIS A 82 -14.90 -8.04 5.65
C HIS A 82 -13.76 -8.09 4.63
N VAL A 83 -13.87 -7.26 3.59
CA VAL A 83 -12.83 -7.08 2.57
C VAL A 83 -12.49 -5.60 2.51
N ILE A 84 -11.21 -5.28 2.70
CA ILE A 84 -10.69 -3.92 2.62
C ILE A 84 -9.76 -3.86 1.42
N VAL A 85 -10.02 -2.92 0.51
CA VAL A 85 -9.21 -2.72 -0.70
C VAL A 85 -8.42 -1.43 -0.54
N CYS A 86 -7.09 -1.54 -0.71
CA CYS A 86 -6.18 -0.39 -0.62
C CYS A 86 -5.67 -0.03 -2.01
N GLU A 87 -6.17 1.08 -2.57
CA GLU A 87 -5.76 1.63 -3.86
C GLU A 87 -5.05 2.98 -3.70
N GLY A 88 -4.31 3.38 -4.73
CA GLY A 88 -3.59 4.66 -4.75
C GLY A 88 -2.36 4.65 -5.64
N ARG A 89 -1.76 5.83 -5.83
CA ARG A 89 -0.53 5.99 -6.63
C ARG A 89 0.64 5.18 -6.06
N ASP A 90 1.64 4.94 -6.90
CA ASP A 90 2.90 4.36 -6.44
C ASP A 90 3.53 5.27 -5.38
N ALA A 91 4.16 4.66 -4.38
CA ALA A 91 4.71 5.33 -3.19
C ALA A 91 3.71 6.11 -2.31
N ALA A 92 2.40 6.01 -2.52
CA ALA A 92 1.38 6.71 -1.70
C ALA A 92 1.21 6.19 -0.25
N GLY A 93 2.06 5.27 0.22
CA GLY A 93 2.01 4.77 1.61
C GLY A 93 1.10 3.57 1.88
N LYS A 94 0.48 2.97 0.84
CA LYS A 94 -0.43 1.81 0.99
C LYS A 94 0.12 0.68 1.87
N GLY A 95 1.39 0.31 1.65
CA GLY A 95 2.06 -0.76 2.40
C GLY A 95 2.26 -0.41 3.88
N GLY A 96 2.56 0.86 4.18
CA GLY A 96 2.67 1.37 5.55
C GLY A 96 1.34 1.28 6.29
N THR A 97 0.25 1.72 5.65
CA THR A 97 -1.10 1.63 6.21
C THR A 97 -1.49 0.17 6.50
N ILE A 98 -1.30 -0.74 5.54
CA ILE A 98 -1.58 -2.17 5.74
C ILE A 98 -0.76 -2.73 6.90
N LYS A 99 0.53 -2.36 7.00
CA LYS A 99 1.41 -2.78 8.09
C LYS A 99 0.85 -2.34 9.44
N ARG A 100 0.49 -1.06 9.63
CA ARG A 100 -0.06 -0.55 10.90
C ARG A 100 -1.40 -1.18 11.25
N PHE A 101 -2.24 -1.46 10.25
CA PHE A 101 -3.51 -2.14 10.45
C PHE A 101 -3.34 -3.58 10.93
N MET A 102 -2.32 -4.29 10.42
CA MET A 102 -2.07 -5.71 10.70
C MET A 102 -1.19 -5.97 11.92
N GLU A 103 -0.48 -4.96 12.44
CA GLU A 103 0.50 -5.07 13.54
C GLU A 103 0.02 -5.88 14.75
N HIS A 104 -1.25 -5.69 15.16
CA HIS A 104 -1.81 -6.30 16.37
C HIS A 104 -3.01 -7.22 16.11
N LEU A 105 -3.34 -7.49 14.84
CA LEU A 105 -4.45 -8.40 14.50
C LEU A 105 -3.99 -9.85 14.52
N ASN A 106 -4.89 -10.76 14.92
CA ASN A 106 -4.61 -12.19 14.81
C ASN A 106 -4.48 -12.60 13.32
N PRO A 107 -3.32 -13.11 12.86
CA PRO A 107 -3.08 -13.42 11.45
C PRO A 107 -3.90 -14.61 10.94
N ARG A 108 -4.53 -15.39 11.83
CA ARG A 108 -5.45 -16.47 11.43
C ARG A 108 -6.83 -15.93 11.04
N ALA A 109 -7.21 -14.79 11.59
CA ALA A 109 -8.52 -14.16 11.35
C ALA A 109 -8.43 -12.99 10.36
N ALA A 110 -7.25 -12.40 10.17
CA ALA A 110 -7.00 -11.34 9.19
C ALA A 110 -5.84 -11.72 8.26
N ARG A 111 -6.01 -11.54 6.95
CA ARG A 111 -5.00 -11.87 5.93
C ARG A 111 -4.77 -10.71 4.98
N VAL A 112 -3.50 -10.49 4.61
CA VAL A 112 -3.12 -9.56 3.55
C VAL A 112 -2.98 -10.34 2.25
N VAL A 113 -3.63 -9.86 1.19
CA VAL A 113 -3.53 -10.46 -0.15
C VAL A 113 -2.90 -9.44 -1.08
N ALA A 114 -1.68 -9.71 -1.53
CA ALA A 114 -1.03 -8.98 -2.61
C ALA A 114 -1.30 -9.70 -3.93
N LEU A 115 -2.14 -9.12 -4.79
CA LEU A 115 -2.49 -9.74 -6.07
C LEU A 115 -1.30 -9.73 -7.03
N THR A 116 -0.97 -10.91 -7.55
CA THR A 116 0.02 -11.04 -8.62
C THR A 116 -0.54 -10.49 -9.94
N LYS A 117 0.35 -10.16 -10.88
CA LYS A 117 -0.03 -9.79 -12.25
C LYS A 117 -0.98 -10.82 -12.87
N ARG A 118 -0.72 -12.11 -12.67
CA ARG A 118 -1.55 -13.22 -13.18
C ARG A 118 -2.95 -13.21 -12.57
N ALA A 119 -3.08 -13.00 -11.26
CA ALA A 119 -4.37 -12.93 -10.58
C ALA A 119 -5.21 -11.74 -11.06
N ARG A 120 -4.60 -10.55 -11.19
CA ARG A 120 -5.28 -9.34 -11.70
C ARG A 120 -5.84 -9.54 -13.11
N ILE A 121 -5.03 -10.11 -14.01
CA ILE A 121 -5.46 -10.38 -15.39
C ILE A 121 -6.63 -11.36 -15.41
N ASN A 122 -6.58 -12.43 -14.62
CA ASN A 122 -7.66 -13.42 -14.56
C ASN A 122 -8.95 -12.84 -13.96
N ALA A 123 -8.85 -11.98 -12.94
CA ALA A 123 -10.02 -11.29 -12.38
C ALA A 123 -10.69 -10.38 -13.43
N MET A 124 -9.90 -9.62 -14.18
CA MET A 124 -10.42 -8.75 -15.24
C MET A 124 -11.02 -9.57 -16.39
N ARG A 125 -10.36 -10.66 -16.78
CA ARG A 125 -10.87 -11.59 -17.78
C ARG A 125 -12.19 -12.23 -17.35
N PHE A 126 -12.31 -12.69 -16.10
CA PHE A 126 -13.54 -13.23 -15.55
C PHE A 126 -14.69 -12.23 -15.68
N PHE A 127 -14.47 -10.98 -15.26
CA PHE A 127 -15.48 -9.92 -15.33
C PHE A 127 -15.94 -9.66 -16.76
N LEU A 128 -14.99 -9.45 -17.69
CA LEU A 128 -15.30 -9.20 -19.10
C LEU A 128 -15.99 -10.39 -19.78
N ASP A 129 -15.68 -11.61 -19.34
CA ASP A 129 -16.33 -12.80 -19.88
C ASP A 129 -17.83 -12.88 -19.54
N GLN A 130 -18.28 -12.25 -18.44
CA GLN A 130 -19.69 -12.27 -18.01
C GLN A 130 -20.64 -11.46 -18.92
N PHE A 131 -20.11 -10.55 -19.73
CA PHE A 131 -20.90 -9.66 -20.55
C PHE A 131 -20.69 -9.95 -22.04
N ASP A 132 -21.76 -9.78 -22.80
CA ASP A 132 -21.69 -9.66 -24.24
C ASP A 132 -21.58 -8.17 -24.59
N TYR A 133 -20.59 -7.83 -25.41
CA TYR A 133 -20.31 -6.45 -25.78
C TYR A 133 -19.68 -6.42 -27.18
N GLU A 134 -19.94 -5.33 -27.90
CA GLU A 134 -19.47 -5.14 -29.26
C GLU A 134 -17.93 -5.17 -29.32
N GLY A 135 -17.38 -5.98 -30.23
CA GLY A 135 -15.93 -6.12 -30.40
C GLY A 135 -15.23 -7.05 -29.38
N LYS A 136 -15.96 -7.90 -28.65
CA LYS A 136 -15.37 -8.92 -27.78
C LYS A 136 -14.50 -9.91 -28.58
N ASP A 137 -13.19 -9.89 -28.34
CA ASP A 137 -12.26 -10.89 -28.84
C ASP A 137 -12.18 -12.09 -27.87
N THR A 138 -12.77 -13.21 -28.28
CA THR A 138 -12.82 -14.45 -27.48
C THR A 138 -11.47 -15.18 -27.40
N ALA A 139 -10.49 -14.83 -28.25
CA ALA A 139 -9.12 -15.33 -28.11
C ALA A 139 -8.40 -14.71 -26.90
N VAL A 140 -8.82 -13.51 -26.49
CA VAL A 140 -8.25 -12.79 -25.34
C VAL A 140 -9.15 -12.90 -24.10
N VAL A 141 -10.47 -12.84 -24.28
CA VAL A 141 -11.48 -12.90 -23.21
C VAL A 141 -12.17 -14.26 -23.26
N PHE A 142 -11.64 -15.18 -22.48
CA PHE A 142 -12.13 -16.55 -22.31
C PHE A 142 -12.34 -16.85 -20.82
N PRO A 143 -13.00 -17.96 -20.45
CA PRO A 143 -13.23 -18.29 -19.05
C PRO A 143 -11.95 -18.25 -18.20
N ALA A 144 -12.00 -17.56 -17.07
CA ALA A 144 -10.85 -17.43 -16.18
C ALA A 144 -10.45 -18.77 -15.56
N ASP A 145 -9.15 -18.90 -15.25
CA ASP A 145 -8.59 -20.09 -14.59
C ASP A 145 -9.27 -20.32 -13.22
N PRO A 146 -9.98 -21.46 -13.01
CA PRO A 146 -10.71 -21.73 -11.76
C PRO A 146 -9.81 -21.81 -10.52
N LEU A 147 -8.51 -22.05 -10.70
CA LEU A 147 -7.54 -22.04 -9.59
C LEU A 147 -7.15 -20.61 -9.17
N LEU A 148 -7.44 -19.61 -10.01
CA LEU A 148 -7.13 -18.20 -9.77
C LEU A 148 -8.36 -17.38 -9.44
N VAL A 149 -9.52 -17.72 -10.02
CA VAL A 149 -10.79 -17.04 -9.79
C VAL A 149 -11.84 -18.06 -9.37
N GLN A 150 -12.30 -17.94 -8.13
CA GLN A 150 -13.35 -18.76 -7.55
C GLN A 150 -14.16 -17.93 -6.55
N ARG A 151 -15.34 -18.40 -6.14
CA ARG A 151 -16.10 -17.69 -5.11
C ARG A 151 -15.34 -17.78 -3.79
N GLY A 152 -15.41 -16.72 -2.99
CA GLY A 152 -14.74 -16.69 -1.68
C GLY A 152 -15.16 -17.83 -0.75
N ARG A 153 -16.41 -18.30 -0.84
CA ARG A 153 -16.90 -19.47 -0.08
C ARG A 153 -16.25 -20.79 -0.51
N ASP A 154 -15.83 -20.91 -1.76
CA ASP A 154 -15.22 -22.12 -2.30
C ASP A 154 -13.69 -22.12 -2.08
N SER A 155 -13.12 -20.97 -1.70
CA SER A 155 -11.67 -20.79 -1.51
C SER A 155 -11.12 -21.28 -0.17
N ILE A 156 -12.00 -21.58 0.79
CA ILE A 156 -11.64 -22.09 2.11
C ILE A 156 -11.93 -23.59 2.07
N LYS A 157 -10.89 -24.41 2.07
CA LYS A 157 -11.02 -25.84 2.39
C LYS A 157 -11.08 -25.92 3.92
N ASP A 158 -12.16 -26.48 4.46
CA ASP A 158 -12.26 -26.82 5.88
C ASP A 158 -11.08 -27.70 6.33
#